data_AF-A0A9D8QT09-F1
#
_entry.id   AF-A0A9D8QT09-F1
#
_cell.length_a   1.000
_cell.length_b   1.000
_cell.length_c   1.000
_cell.angle_alpha   90.00
_cell.angle_beta   90.00
_cell.angle_gamma   90.00
#
_symmetry.space_group_name_H-M   'P 1'
#
loop_
_entity.id
_entity.type
_entity.pdbx_description
1 polymer ?
#
loop_
_entity_poly.entity_id
_entity_poly.type
_entity_poly.pdbx_seq_one_letter_code
_entity_poly.pdbx_strand_id
1 'polypeptide(L)'
;MTRKQAQALTSVALAVGIVIIDQIIKVAVKTSMFMHQSIRVTDWFQILFTENDGMAFGMEVIPKWFLTSFRIAAVAFLVWYICRTIKRGISWGYLVCLTMITAGAAGNIFDCMFY
;
A
#
# COMPACT_ATOMS: atom_id res chain seq x y z
N MET A 1 20.82 9.41 18.84
CA MET A 1 19.49 9.05 18.28
C MET A 1 18.84 8.06 19.22
N THR A 2 17.66 8.36 19.77
CA THR A 2 16.97 7.43 20.70
C THR A 2 16.35 6.26 19.92
N ARG A 3 16.17 5.10 20.56
CA ARG A 3 15.51 3.92 19.93
C ARG A 3 14.15 4.27 19.31
N LYS A 4 13.39 5.17 19.97
CA LYS A 4 12.09 5.66 19.49
C LYS A 4 12.24 6.52 18.22
N GLN A 5 13.25 7.39 18.15
CA GLN A 5 13.55 8.18 16.95
C GLN A 5 13.99 7.29 15.79
N ALA A 6 14.81 6.26 16.05
CA ALA A 6 15.19 5.29 15.03
C ALA A 6 13.99 4.54 14.46
N GLN A 7 13.11 4.03 15.32
CA GLN A 7 11.88 3.38 14.92
C GLN A 7 10.97 4.28 14.09
N ALA A 8 10.80 5.54 14.49
CA ALA A 8 10.02 6.51 13.72
C ALA A 8 10.62 6.77 12.34
N LEU A 9 11.93 7.03 12.28
CA LEU A 9 12.64 7.28 11.02
C LEU A 9 12.55 6.07 10.09
N THR A 10 12.77 4.86 10.59
CA THR A 10 12.63 3.64 9.80
C THR A 10 11.22 3.46 9.28
N SER A 11 10.20 3.72 10.12
CA SER A 11 8.79 3.58 9.68
C SER A 11 8.47 4.56 8.55
N VAL A 12 8.90 5.82 8.68
CA VAL A 12 8.69 6.84 7.64
C VAL A 12 9.45 6.49 6.37
N ALA A 13 10.74 6.16 6.46
CA ALA A 13 11.56 5.81 5.32
C ALA A 13 11.02 4.57 4.58
N LEU A 14 10.59 3.55 5.32
CA LEU A 14 9.99 2.34 4.77
C LEU A 14 8.64 2.64 4.09
N ALA A 15 7.76 3.40 4.74
CA ALA A 15 6.47 3.75 4.16
C ALA A 15 6.62 4.55 2.86
N VAL A 16 7.48 5.57 2.87
CA VAL A 16 7.77 6.40 1.69
C VAL A 16 8.39 5.55 0.58
N GLY A 17 9.36 4.70 0.90
CA GLY A 17 9.99 3.81 -0.08
C GLY A 17 8.99 2.86 -0.75
N ILE A 18 8.10 2.24 0.03
CA ILE A 18 7.07 1.33 -0.48
C ILE A 18 6.11 2.07 -1.41
N VAL A 19 5.61 3.24 -1.00
CA VAL A 19 4.66 4.03 -1.82
C VAL A 19 5.33 4.49 -3.11
N ILE A 20 6.58 4.95 -3.06
CA ILE A 20 7.31 5.36 -4.27
C ILE A 20 7.48 4.19 -5.24
N ILE A 21 7.93 3.03 -4.74
CA ILE A 21 8.13 1.85 -5.58
C ILE A 21 6.81 1.38 -6.20
N ASP A 22 5.74 1.34 -5.42
CA ASP A 22 4.39 1.00 -5.88
C ASP A 22 3.95 1.90 -7.03
N GLN A 23 4.07 3.22 -6.86
CA GLN A 23 3.65 4.19 -7.86
C GLN A 23 4.53 4.15 -9.12
N ILE A 24 5.86 3.97 -8.98
CA ILE A 24 6.75 3.81 -10.14
C ILE A 24 6.34 2.58 -10.97
N ILE A 25 6.08 1.44 -10.32
CA ILE A 25 5.68 0.22 -11.02
C ILE A 25 4.34 0.43 -11.74
N LYS A 26 3.36 1.06 -11.08
CA LYS A 26 2.04 1.34 -11.68
C LYS A 26 2.15 2.26 -12.90
N VAL A 27 2.90 3.35 -12.79
CA VAL A 27 3.14 4.27 -13.90
C VAL A 27 3.84 3.54 -15.05
N ALA A 28 4.90 2.77 -14.76
CA ALA A 28 5.63 2.03 -15.78
C ALA A 28 4.75 1.02 -16.54
N VAL A 29 3.88 0.29 -15.83
CA VAL A 29 2.92 -0.63 -16.45
C VAL A 29 1.90 0.14 -17.30
N LYS A 30 1.29 1.21 -16.76
CA LYS A 30 0.28 2.02 -17.48
C LYS A 30 0.83 2.70 -18.74
N THR A 31 2.11 3.09 -18.76
CA THR A 31 2.72 3.76 -19.93
C THR A 31 3.26 2.79 -20.97
N SER A 32 3.59 1.56 -20.57
CA SER A 32 4.32 0.62 -21.44
C SER A 32 3.48 -0.58 -21.90
N MET A 33 2.29 -0.78 -21.34
CA MET A 33 1.43 -1.94 -21.62
C MET A 33 0.01 -1.51 -22.01
N PHE A 34 -0.61 -2.27 -22.91
CA PHE A 34 -2.04 -2.19 -23.21
C PHE A 34 -2.87 -2.97 -22.18
N MET A 35 -4.13 -2.58 -22.00
CA MET A 35 -5.03 -3.26 -21.07
C MET A 35 -5.17 -4.75 -21.44
N HIS A 36 -5.08 -5.64 -20.46
CA HIS A 36 -5.00 -7.10 -20.61
C HIS A 36 -3.76 -7.64 -21.34
N GLN A 37 -2.75 -6.81 -21.62
CA GLN A 37 -1.48 -7.30 -22.13
C GLN A 37 -0.74 -8.06 -21.02
N SER A 38 -0.17 -9.22 -21.36
CA SER A 38 0.68 -10.01 -20.48
C SER A 38 2.12 -10.04 -20.99
N ILE A 39 3.08 -9.70 -20.14
CA ILE A 39 4.51 -9.94 -20.37
C ILE A 39 4.92 -11.14 -19.52
N ARG A 40 5.28 -12.24 -20.18
CA ARG A 40 5.75 -13.45 -19.52
C ARG A 40 7.22 -13.29 -19.13
N VAL A 41 7.52 -13.40 -17.84
CA VAL A 41 8.89 -13.26 -17.32
C VAL A 41 9.51 -14.64 -17.08
N THR A 42 8.73 -15.56 -16.51
CA THR A 42 9.08 -16.98 -16.37
C THR A 42 7.87 -17.86 -16.67
N ASP A 43 8.04 -19.18 -16.59
CA ASP A 43 6.91 -20.09 -16.83
C ASP A 43 5.76 -19.94 -15.83
N TRP A 44 6.06 -19.53 -14.59
CA TRP A 44 5.12 -19.36 -13.48
C TRP A 44 4.83 -17.90 -13.11
N PHE A 45 5.59 -16.94 -13.66
CA PHE A 45 5.46 -15.51 -13.36
C PHE A 45 5.22 -14.68 -14.62
N GLN A 46 4.16 -13.88 -14.59
CA GLN A 46 3.80 -12.95 -15.64
C GLN A 46 3.37 -11.60 -15.04
N ILE A 47 3.66 -10.53 -15.77
CA ILE A 47 3.13 -9.19 -15.50
C ILE A 47 1.91 -9.03 -16.40
N LEU A 48 0.72 -8.96 -15.81
CA LEU A 48 -0.54 -8.75 -16.50
C LEU A 48 -1.07 -7.36 -16.14
N PHE A 49 -1.31 -6.51 -17.13
CA PHE A 49 -1.99 -5.24 -16.87
C PHE A 49 -3.50 -5.48 -16.75
N THR A 50 -4.02 -5.32 -15.54
CA THR A 50 -5.45 -5.36 -15.24
C THR A 50 -5.77 -4.23 -14.28
N GLU A 51 -6.95 -3.62 -14.44
CA GLU A 51 -7.46 -2.61 -13.52
C GLU A 51 -8.49 -3.24 -12.60
N ASN A 52 -8.38 -2.95 -11.30
CA ASN A 52 -9.34 -3.42 -10.31
C ASN A 52 -10.18 -2.22 -9.84
N ASP A 53 -11.49 -2.32 -10.01
CA ASP A 53 -12.45 -1.30 -9.58
C ASP A 53 -12.62 -1.16 -8.06
N GLY A 54 -11.81 -1.87 -7.28
CA GLY A 54 -11.65 -1.67 -5.85
C GLY A 54 -12.17 -2.81 -4.98
N MET A 55 -12.46 -3.97 -5.58
CA MET A 55 -13.01 -5.14 -4.88
C MET A 55 -12.14 -6.37 -5.12
N ALA A 56 -11.83 -7.08 -4.04
CA ALA A 56 -11.25 -8.41 -4.15
C ALA A 56 -12.36 -9.40 -4.53
N PHE A 57 -12.02 -10.42 -5.33
CA PHE A 57 -12.93 -11.52 -5.72
C PHE A 57 -14.15 -11.13 -6.57
N GLY A 58 -14.15 -9.97 -7.23
CA GLY A 58 -15.24 -9.57 -8.15
C GLY A 58 -16.60 -9.34 -7.47
N MET A 59 -16.62 -9.18 -6.14
CA MET A 59 -17.86 -9.00 -5.38
C MET A 59 -18.35 -7.55 -5.45
N GLU A 60 -19.22 -7.20 -6.40
CA GLU A 60 -19.85 -5.87 -6.53
C GLU A 60 -20.95 -5.55 -5.49
N VAL A 61 -20.91 -6.18 -4.32
CA VAL A 61 -22.00 -6.08 -3.33
C VAL A 61 -21.90 -4.79 -2.50
N ILE A 62 -20.73 -4.16 -2.44
CA ILE A 62 -20.47 -2.98 -1.59
C ILE A 62 -20.16 -1.76 -2.46
N PRO A 63 -20.81 -0.61 -2.23
CA PRO A 63 -20.54 0.60 -3.00
C PRO A 63 -19.08 1.04 -2.88
N LYS A 64 -18.44 1.33 -4.02
CA LYS A 64 -17.03 1.74 -4.16
C LYS A 64 -16.63 2.86 -3.19
N TRP A 65 -17.50 3.87 -3.04
CA TRP A 65 -17.29 5.00 -2.11
C TRP A 65 -17.20 4.59 -0.64
N PHE A 66 -17.91 3.55 -0.23
CA PHE A 66 -17.85 3.02 1.13
C PHE A 66 -16.51 2.31 1.38
N LEU A 67 -16.05 1.51 0.42
CA LEU A 67 -14.76 0.82 0.50
C LEU A 67 -13.59 1.80 0.56
N THR A 68 -13.62 2.86 -0.25
CA THR A 68 -12.59 3.91 -0.21
C THR A 68 -12.61 4.66 1.12
N SER A 69 -13.79 5.05 1.61
CA SER A 69 -13.95 5.71 2.92
C SER A 69 -13.44 4.83 4.07
N PHE A 70 -13.79 3.54 4.06
CA PHE A 70 -13.31 2.57 5.03
C PHE A 70 -11.79 2.44 4.98
N ARG A 71 -11.19 2.37 3.79
CA ARG A 71 -9.73 2.30 3.61
C ARG A 71 -9.03 3.52 4.19
N ILE A 72 -9.55 4.73 3.94
CA ILE A 72 -9.02 5.97 4.50
C ILE A 72 -9.08 5.94 6.04
N ALA A 73 -10.24 5.56 6.61
CA ALA A 73 -10.40 5.45 8.06
C ALA A 73 -9.44 4.42 8.66
N ALA A 74 -9.27 3.26 8.02
CA ALA A 74 -8.36 2.21 8.45
C ALA A 74 -6.90 2.67 8.41
N VAL A 75 -6.46 3.35 7.33
CA VAL A 75 -5.09 3.89 7.24
C VAL A 75 -4.86 4.96 8.31
N ALA A 76 -5.80 5.89 8.51
CA ALA A 76 -5.69 6.90 9.56
C ALA A 76 -5.56 6.27 10.96
N PHE A 77 -6.36 5.24 11.25
CA PHE A 77 -6.28 4.48 12.49
C PHE A 77 -4.93 3.77 12.65
N LEU A 78 -4.43 3.12 11.59
CA LEU A 78 -3.14 2.42 11.62
C LEU A 78 -1.97 3.37 11.83
N VAL A 79 -1.97 4.54 11.16
CA VAL A 79 -0.95 5.58 11.37
C VAL A 79 -0.97 6.07 12.82
N TRP A 80 -2.15 6.37 13.36
CA TRP A 80 -2.28 6.73 14.77
C TRP A 80 -1.77 5.62 15.71
N TYR A 81 -2.09 4.36 15.39
CA TYR A 81 -1.70 3.20 16.17
C TYR A 81 -0.17 2.99 16.14
N ILE A 82 0.48 3.15 14.99
CA ILE A 82 1.96 3.13 14.86
C ILE A 82 2.57 4.20 15.77
N CYS A 83 2.11 5.46 15.67
CA CYS A 83 2.60 6.57 16.47
C CYS A 83 2.46 6.34 17.98
N ARG A 84 1.31 5.79 18.41
CA ARG A 84 1.06 5.44 19.81
C ARG A 84 1.97 4.31 20.30
N THR A 85 2.24 3.36 19.43
CA THR A 85 2.92 2.11 19.80
C THR A 85 4.45 2.25 19.80
N ILE A 86 5.01 3.12 18.96
CA ILE A 86 6.42 3.55 19.06
C ILE A 86 6.69 4.18 20.43
N LYS A 87 5.76 5.01 20.95
CA LYS A 87 5.90 5.64 22.28
C LYS A 87 5.91 4.60 23.41
N ARG A 88 5.23 3.47 23.23
CA ARG A 88 5.11 2.34 24.18
C ARG A 88 6.26 1.31 24.09
N GLY A 89 7.16 1.44 23.12
CA GLY A 89 8.37 0.60 23.05
C GLY A 89 8.16 -0.77 22.39
N ILE A 90 7.51 -0.80 21.23
CA ILE A 90 7.26 -2.06 20.51
C ILE A 90 8.53 -2.71 19.91
N SER A 91 8.43 -4.00 19.59
CA SER A 91 9.44 -4.74 18.85
C SER A 91 9.61 -4.20 17.43
N TRP A 92 10.83 -4.28 16.90
CA TRP A 92 11.17 -3.78 15.58
C TRP A 92 10.45 -4.53 14.46
N GLY A 93 10.40 -5.85 14.51
CA GLY A 93 9.74 -6.66 13.48
C GLY A 93 8.25 -6.34 13.34
N TYR A 94 7.54 -6.20 14.46
CA TYR A 94 6.12 -5.84 14.42
C TYR A 94 5.89 -4.46 13.81
N LEU A 95 6.74 -3.49 14.14
CA LEU A 95 6.66 -2.14 13.56
C LEU A 95 6.84 -2.15 12.04
N VAL A 96 7.80 -2.93 11.54
CA VAL A 96 8.05 -3.08 10.10
C VAL A 96 6.83 -3.67 9.39
N CYS A 97 6.29 -4.79 9.89
CA CYS A 97 5.09 -5.40 9.31
C CYS A 97 3.89 -4.45 9.28
N LEU A 98 3.65 -3.74 10.39
CA LEU A 98 2.54 -2.80 10.51
C LEU A 98 2.70 -1.61 9.55
N THR A 99 3.93 -1.13 9.38
CA THR A 99 4.27 -0.06 8.43
C THR A 99 4.05 -0.52 6.99
N MET A 100 4.46 -1.75 6.63
CA MET A 100 4.25 -2.31 5.28
C MET A 100 2.77 -2.41 4.92
N ILE A 101 1.94 -2.92 5.84
CA ILE A 101 0.49 -3.02 5.65
C ILE A 101 -0.11 -1.63 5.45
N THR A 102 0.27 -0.67 6.30
CA THR A 102 -0.23 0.70 6.24
C THR A 102 0.18 1.40 4.93
N ALA A 103 1.43 1.22 4.50
CA ALA A 103 1.96 1.83 3.28
C ALA A 103 1.31 1.26 2.01
N GLY A 104 1.10 -0.06 1.94
CA GLY A 104 0.39 -0.68 0.82
C GLY A 104 -1.08 -0.24 0.74
N ALA A 105 -1.75 -0.15 1.89
CA ALA A 105 -3.11 0.38 1.95
C ALA A 105 -3.17 1.86 1.52
N ALA A 106 -2.18 2.67 1.89
CA ALA A 106 -2.07 4.07 1.49
C ALA A 106 -1.82 4.22 -0.02
N GLY A 107 -0.92 3.43 -0.62
CA GLY A 107 -0.67 3.43 -2.07
C GLY A 107 -1.94 3.17 -2.88
N ASN A 108 -2.78 2.23 -2.44
CA ASN A 108 -4.06 1.96 -3.08
C ASN A 108 -5.11 3.08 -2.87
N ILE A 109 -4.97 3.96 -1.88
CA ILE A 109 -5.81 5.17 -1.76
C ILE A 109 -5.39 6.18 -2.84
N PHE A 110 -4.08 6.36 -3.09
CA PHE A 110 -3.59 7.25 -4.14
C PHE A 110 -4.15 6.86 -5.50
N ASP A 111 -4.18 5.57 -5.82
CA ASP A 111 -4.79 5.09 -7.07
C ASP A 111 -6.25 5.55 -7.19
N CYS A 112 -7.09 5.30 -6.17
CA CYS A 112 -8.51 5.65 -6.22
C CYS A 112 -8.80 7.17 -6.28
N MET A 113 -7.83 8.03 -5.99
CA MET A 113 -7.99 9.49 -6.06
C MET A 113 -7.50 10.08 -7.37
N PHE A 114 -6.49 9.47 -8.01
CA PHE A 114 -5.82 10.01 -9.20
C PHE A 114 -6.05 9.21 -10.48
N TYR A 115 -6.54 7.98 -10.38
CA TYR A 115 -6.86 7.08 -11.48
C TYR A 115 -8.29 6.56 -11.38
#